data_AF-A0A9E4JGB6-F1
#
_entry.id   AF-A0A9E4JGB6-F1
#
_cell.length_a   1.000
_cell.length_b   1.000
_cell.length_c   1.000
_cell.angle_alpha   90.00
_cell.angle_beta   90.00
_cell.angle_gamma   90.00
#
_symmetry.space_group_name_H-M   'P 1'
#
loop_
_entity.id
_entity.type
_entity.pdbx_description
1 polymer ?
#
loop_
_entity_poly.entity_id
_entity_poly.type
_entity_poly.pdbx_seq_one_letter_code
_entity_poly.pdbx_strand_id
1 'polypeptide(L)'
;MQRELRPLRLGALAVTAALAWPAPPAGAKPRPPKVESTTPSAPRVELGEAKAKLTVLSDGQGHYVVLMPFGSHDHTYYGDGKSFFALRVGSSSSVGTEAFDFTFWEPRVKARYQASVQFRDGAYSLQCGDRKTAFAPLPAAEADALLAAAAFFGPRWPYEAYALARDDRGTYYYVDHQREPEGNLAFRVYRGPRGKLKPLKMVNVVSDSEGEIFATRAGDLRLVLDKKETSWVAGQRSTKLVSLDLYENVMLIYTDLGPYLGERLGTPCDDL
;
A
#
# COMPACT_ATOMS: atom_id res chain seq x y z
N MET A 1 71.89 57.00 -22.49
CA MET A 1 70.91 57.36 -23.53
C MET A 1 69.55 56.82 -23.12
N GLN A 2 68.59 57.72 -22.95
CA GLN A 2 67.21 57.44 -22.56
C GLN A 2 66.50 56.57 -23.61
N ARG A 3 65.60 55.69 -23.16
CA ARG A 3 64.30 55.45 -23.79
C ARG A 3 63.37 54.72 -22.81
N GLU A 4 62.33 55.43 -22.38
CA GLU A 4 61.11 54.84 -21.85
C GLU A 4 60.37 54.04 -22.93
N LEU A 5 59.52 53.08 -22.52
CA LEU A 5 58.10 53.00 -22.94
C LEU A 5 57.36 51.79 -22.32
N ARG A 6 56.41 52.15 -21.43
CA ARG A 6 55.03 51.66 -21.19
C ARG A 6 54.68 50.15 -21.04
N PRO A 7 53.76 49.81 -20.09
CA PRO A 7 53.22 48.46 -19.92
C PRO A 7 52.06 48.17 -20.88
N LEU A 8 52.03 46.95 -21.44
CA LEU A 8 50.88 46.41 -22.17
C LEU A 8 49.79 45.97 -21.19
N ARG A 9 48.59 46.56 -21.33
CA ARG A 9 47.36 46.09 -20.69
C ARG A 9 46.81 44.90 -21.50
N LEU A 10 46.74 43.70 -20.91
CA LEU A 10 45.89 42.63 -21.42
C LEU A 10 44.44 42.91 -20.99
N GLY A 11 43.60 43.30 -21.94
CA GLY A 11 42.16 43.34 -21.77
C GLY A 11 41.57 41.94 -21.98
N ALA A 12 40.85 41.44 -20.97
CA ALA A 12 40.04 40.23 -21.06
C ALA A 12 38.75 40.52 -21.85
N LEU A 13 38.39 39.61 -22.76
CA LEU A 13 37.06 39.52 -23.36
C LEU A 13 36.54 38.11 -23.13
N ALA A 14 35.74 37.95 -22.08
CA ALA A 14 34.91 36.77 -21.86
C ALA A 14 33.58 37.00 -22.58
N VAL A 15 33.33 36.22 -23.63
CA VAL A 15 32.03 36.17 -24.30
C VAL A 15 31.15 35.19 -23.52
N THR A 16 30.21 35.71 -22.73
CA THR A 16 29.15 34.93 -22.09
C THR A 16 27.97 34.83 -23.05
N ALA A 17 27.79 33.66 -23.68
CA ALA A 17 26.57 33.33 -24.40
C ALA A 17 25.45 33.00 -23.38
N ALA A 18 24.51 33.91 -23.21
CA ALA A 18 23.31 33.68 -22.40
C ALA A 18 22.31 32.83 -23.21
N LEU A 19 22.20 31.54 -22.86
CA LEU A 19 21.08 30.69 -23.28
C LEU A 19 19.84 31.12 -22.50
N ALA A 20 18.95 31.87 -23.15
CA ALA A 20 17.64 32.20 -22.61
C ALA A 20 16.73 30.96 -22.67
N TRP A 21 16.49 30.32 -21.53
CA TRP A 21 15.39 29.35 -21.42
C TRP A 21 14.05 30.08 -21.39
N PRO A 22 13.03 29.61 -22.14
CA PRO A 22 11.71 30.20 -22.08
C PRO A 22 11.11 30.00 -20.68
N ALA A 23 10.68 31.09 -20.07
CA ALA A 23 9.95 31.05 -18.80
C ALA A 23 8.61 30.33 -19.01
N PRO A 24 8.21 29.43 -18.09
CA PRO A 24 6.91 28.77 -18.16
C PRO A 24 5.78 29.81 -17.97
N PRO A 25 4.60 29.60 -18.58
CA PRO A 25 3.48 30.52 -18.46
C PRO A 25 3.03 30.65 -17.00
N ALA A 26 2.97 31.89 -16.52
CA ALA A 26 2.47 32.22 -15.20
C ALA A 26 0.98 31.86 -15.09
N GLY A 27 0.64 30.89 -14.23
CA GLY A 27 -0.75 30.57 -13.90
C GLY A 27 -1.09 29.08 -13.77
N ALA A 28 -0.22 28.16 -14.20
CA ALA A 28 -0.47 26.74 -14.01
C ALA A 28 -0.14 26.34 -12.56
N LYS A 29 -1.18 26.06 -11.75
CA LYS A 29 -1.00 25.36 -10.47
C LYS A 29 -0.22 24.06 -10.74
N PRO A 30 0.86 23.76 -10.02
CA PRO A 30 1.59 22.51 -10.21
C PRO A 30 0.62 21.35 -9.99
N ARG A 31 0.32 20.62 -11.07
CA ARG A 31 -0.42 19.37 -10.98
C ARG A 31 0.46 18.42 -10.15
N PRO A 32 -0.06 17.81 -9.06
CA PRO A 32 0.72 16.83 -8.33
C PRO A 32 1.23 15.79 -9.33
N PRO A 33 2.49 15.34 -9.20
CA PRO A 33 3.02 14.31 -10.09
C PRO A 33 2.06 13.12 -10.05
N LYS A 34 1.63 12.67 -11.22
CA LYS A 34 0.91 11.41 -11.38
C LYS A 34 1.86 10.34 -10.86
N VAL A 35 1.61 9.86 -9.63
CA VAL A 35 2.28 8.69 -9.11
C VAL A 35 1.88 7.57 -10.06
N GLU A 36 2.84 7.16 -10.88
CA GLU A 36 2.68 6.01 -11.75
C GLU A 36 2.51 4.83 -10.82
N SER A 37 1.28 4.31 -10.71
CA SER A 37 0.97 3.18 -9.86
C SER A 37 1.85 2.01 -10.31
N THR A 38 2.91 1.72 -9.57
CA THR A 38 3.64 0.46 -9.70
C THR A 38 2.71 -0.62 -9.19
N THR A 39 1.82 -1.07 -10.07
CA THR A 39 0.86 -2.13 -9.77
C THR A 39 1.68 -3.36 -9.36
N PRO A 40 1.60 -3.84 -8.12
CA PRO A 40 2.24 -5.09 -7.78
C PRO A 40 1.64 -6.19 -8.65
N SER A 41 2.48 -6.89 -9.41
CA SER A 41 2.06 -8.04 -10.20
C SER A 41 1.76 -9.20 -9.25
N ALA A 42 0.54 -9.26 -8.72
CA ALA A 42 0.08 -10.42 -7.98
C ALA A 42 0.21 -11.68 -8.86
N PRO A 43 0.65 -12.82 -8.32
CA PRO A 43 0.81 -14.05 -9.10
C PRO A 43 -0.55 -14.53 -9.61
N ARG A 44 -0.57 -15.10 -10.81
CA ARG A 44 -1.79 -15.69 -11.39
C ARG A 44 -2.18 -16.95 -10.60
N VAL A 45 -3.48 -17.13 -10.42
CA VAL A 45 -4.09 -18.28 -9.73
C VAL A 45 -4.97 -19.02 -10.72
N GLU A 46 -4.82 -20.34 -10.79
CA GLU A 46 -5.71 -21.21 -11.56
C GLU A 46 -6.77 -21.79 -10.62
N LEU A 47 -8.05 -21.68 -10.99
CA LEU A 47 -9.16 -22.04 -10.10
C LEU A 47 -9.37 -23.57 -9.94
N GLY A 48 -8.87 -24.37 -10.88
CA GLY A 48 -8.96 -25.84 -10.83
C GLY A 48 -10.38 -26.34 -10.54
N GLU A 49 -10.49 -27.32 -9.64
CA GLU A 49 -11.76 -27.91 -9.21
C GLU A 49 -12.66 -26.96 -8.42
N ALA A 50 -12.09 -25.90 -7.82
CA ALA A 50 -12.87 -24.94 -7.05
C ALA A 50 -13.86 -24.20 -7.93
N LYS A 51 -13.54 -24.00 -9.23
CA LYS A 51 -14.38 -23.28 -10.19
C LYS A 51 -15.85 -23.73 -10.17
N ALA A 52 -16.11 -25.03 -10.08
CA ALA A 52 -17.47 -25.59 -10.09
C ALA A 52 -18.29 -25.30 -8.83
N LYS A 53 -17.65 -24.80 -7.77
CA LYS A 53 -18.25 -24.48 -6.46
C LYS A 53 -18.36 -22.97 -6.22
N LEU A 54 -17.91 -22.15 -7.17
CA LEU A 54 -17.91 -20.70 -7.01
C LEU A 54 -19.25 -20.09 -7.42
N THR A 55 -19.68 -19.14 -6.62
CA THR A 55 -20.76 -18.21 -6.95
C THR A 55 -20.15 -16.89 -7.36
N VAL A 56 -20.64 -16.33 -8.47
CA VAL A 56 -20.31 -14.98 -8.91
C VAL A 56 -21.45 -14.05 -8.50
N LEU A 57 -21.12 -13.06 -7.69
CA LEU A 57 -22.02 -12.02 -7.22
C LEU A 57 -21.74 -10.72 -7.98
N SER A 58 -22.78 -9.96 -8.29
CA SER A 58 -22.71 -8.65 -8.94
C SER A 58 -23.59 -7.63 -8.24
N ASP A 59 -23.16 -6.37 -8.24
CA ASP A 59 -23.96 -5.22 -7.82
C ASP A 59 -24.68 -4.51 -9.00
N GLY A 60 -24.52 -5.03 -10.22
CA GLY A 60 -25.07 -4.45 -11.45
C GLY A 60 -24.29 -3.25 -11.98
N GLN A 61 -23.19 -2.83 -11.33
CA GLN A 61 -22.38 -1.67 -11.71
C GLN A 61 -20.99 -2.06 -12.26
N GLY A 62 -20.80 -3.36 -12.55
CA GLY A 62 -19.53 -3.89 -13.05
C GLY A 62 -18.56 -4.28 -11.94
N HIS A 63 -19.01 -4.34 -10.68
CA HIS A 63 -18.23 -4.89 -9.58
C HIS A 63 -18.68 -6.32 -9.28
N TYR A 64 -17.71 -7.21 -9.12
CA TYR A 64 -17.98 -8.63 -8.95
C TYR A 64 -17.23 -9.18 -7.74
N VAL A 65 -17.91 -10.06 -7.01
CA VAL A 65 -17.30 -10.89 -5.96
C VAL A 65 -17.46 -12.35 -6.36
N VAL A 66 -16.36 -13.09 -6.33
CA VAL A 66 -16.36 -14.54 -6.57
C VAL A 66 -16.03 -15.23 -5.26
N LEU A 67 -16.88 -16.13 -4.79
CA LEU A 67 -16.64 -16.85 -3.53
C LEU A 67 -17.26 -18.24 -3.55
N MET A 68 -16.87 -19.09 -2.60
CA MET A 68 -17.54 -20.35 -2.31
C MET A 68 -18.50 -20.15 -1.11
N PRO A 69 -19.83 -20.07 -1.32
CA PRO A 69 -20.76 -19.89 -0.21
C PRO A 69 -20.67 -21.06 0.77
N PHE A 70 -20.61 -20.77 2.07
CA PHE A 70 -20.57 -21.77 3.15
C PHE A 70 -19.41 -22.79 3.05
N GLY A 71 -18.40 -22.49 2.24
CA GLY A 71 -17.23 -23.35 2.03
C GLY A 71 -15.93 -22.68 2.49
N SER A 72 -14.81 -23.12 1.89
CA SER A 72 -13.52 -22.47 2.13
C SER A 72 -13.53 -21.03 1.61
N HIS A 73 -12.90 -20.13 2.36
CA HIS A 73 -12.70 -18.74 1.96
C HIS A 73 -11.43 -18.52 1.11
N ASP A 74 -10.64 -19.57 0.86
CA ASP A 74 -9.40 -19.51 0.06
C ASP A 74 -9.65 -18.97 -1.36
N HIS A 75 -10.85 -19.21 -1.89
CA HIS A 75 -11.30 -18.73 -3.19
C HIS A 75 -12.30 -17.59 -3.07
N THR A 76 -11.92 -16.54 -2.35
CA THR A 76 -12.68 -15.28 -2.29
C THR A 76 -11.95 -14.21 -3.10
N TYR A 77 -12.59 -13.65 -4.12
CA TYR A 77 -11.98 -12.67 -5.02
C TYR A 77 -12.89 -11.47 -5.26
N TYR A 78 -12.29 -10.33 -5.55
CA TYR A 78 -12.97 -9.12 -6.02
C TYR A 78 -12.39 -8.64 -7.35
N GLY A 79 -13.24 -8.14 -8.24
CA GLY A 79 -12.81 -7.73 -9.58
C GLY A 79 -13.85 -7.01 -10.42
N ASP A 80 -13.43 -6.70 -11.64
CA ASP A 80 -14.17 -5.91 -12.65
C ASP A 80 -14.81 -6.78 -13.75
N GLY A 81 -14.86 -8.09 -13.54
CA GLY A 81 -15.34 -9.06 -14.54
C GLY A 81 -14.26 -9.54 -15.52
N LYS A 82 -13.09 -8.90 -15.55
CA LYS A 82 -11.93 -9.33 -16.36
C LYS A 82 -10.77 -9.80 -15.48
N SER A 83 -10.48 -9.07 -14.42
CA SER A 83 -9.39 -9.35 -13.49
C SER A 83 -9.91 -9.41 -12.06
N PHE A 84 -9.52 -10.46 -11.35
CA PHE A 84 -9.95 -10.75 -9.98
C PHE A 84 -8.75 -10.93 -9.07
N PHE A 85 -8.73 -10.23 -7.95
CA PHE A 85 -7.69 -10.35 -6.93
C PHE A 85 -8.23 -11.04 -5.69
N ALA A 86 -7.46 -11.96 -5.13
CA ALA A 86 -7.85 -12.67 -3.93
C ALA A 86 -7.98 -11.71 -2.75
N LEU A 87 -9.08 -11.81 -2.04
CA LEU A 87 -9.29 -11.14 -0.76
C LEU A 87 -8.60 -11.94 0.32
N ARG A 88 -7.90 -11.23 1.21
CA ARG A 88 -7.29 -11.84 2.38
C ARG A 88 -8.34 -11.96 3.48
N VAL A 89 -9.09 -13.06 3.49
CA VAL A 89 -10.09 -13.32 4.54
C VAL A 89 -9.37 -13.72 5.82
N GLY A 90 -9.54 -12.92 6.88
CA GLY A 90 -8.90 -13.15 8.18
C GLY A 90 -9.83 -13.79 9.21
N SER A 91 -11.14 -13.78 8.96
CA SER A 91 -12.14 -14.43 9.79
C SER A 91 -13.32 -14.85 8.92
N SER A 92 -13.84 -16.04 9.18
CA SER A 92 -15.06 -16.56 8.55
C SER A 92 -15.98 -17.16 9.59
N SER A 93 -17.27 -16.88 9.50
CA SER A 93 -18.30 -17.50 10.34
C SER A 93 -19.48 -17.98 9.49
N SER A 94 -20.16 -19.03 9.94
CA SER A 94 -21.32 -19.57 9.25
C SER A 94 -22.30 -20.20 10.22
N VAL A 95 -23.59 -20.07 9.94
CA VAL A 95 -24.68 -20.80 10.61
C VAL A 95 -25.31 -21.72 9.57
N GLY A 96 -24.86 -22.97 9.55
CA GLY A 96 -25.28 -23.95 8.54
C GLY A 96 -25.18 -23.39 7.12
N THR A 97 -26.31 -23.35 6.43
CA THR A 97 -26.48 -22.73 5.10
C THR A 97 -27.40 -21.51 5.12
N GLU A 98 -27.69 -20.97 6.31
CA GLU A 98 -28.63 -19.85 6.48
C GLU A 98 -27.92 -18.50 6.45
N ALA A 99 -26.70 -18.44 7.00
CA ALA A 99 -25.90 -17.23 7.01
C ALA A 99 -24.39 -17.50 7.00
N PHE A 100 -23.62 -16.61 6.38
CA PHE A 100 -22.16 -16.55 6.53
C PHE A 100 -21.66 -15.09 6.55
N ASP A 101 -20.48 -14.89 7.13
CA ASP A 101 -19.71 -13.65 7.04
C ASP A 101 -18.24 -14.01 6.78
N PHE A 102 -17.67 -13.45 5.71
CA PHE A 102 -16.24 -13.48 5.43
C PHE A 102 -15.67 -12.08 5.60
N THR A 103 -14.97 -11.86 6.72
CA THR A 103 -14.29 -10.60 7.02
C THR A 103 -12.90 -10.59 6.38
N PHE A 104 -12.68 -9.65 5.47
CA PHE A 104 -11.42 -9.50 4.75
C PHE A 104 -10.55 -8.37 5.31
N TRP A 105 -9.25 -8.48 5.04
CA TRP A 105 -8.27 -7.47 5.37
C TRP A 105 -8.58 -6.18 4.60
N GLU A 106 -9.05 -5.18 5.33
CA GLU A 106 -9.18 -3.81 4.84
C GLU A 106 -8.65 -2.87 5.94
N PRO A 107 -7.40 -2.41 5.83
CA PRO A 107 -6.77 -1.59 6.86
C PRO A 107 -7.45 -0.21 7.02
N ARG A 108 -8.16 0.28 5.99
CA ARG A 108 -8.85 1.59 5.95
C ARG A 108 -10.26 1.58 6.54
N VAL A 109 -10.71 0.46 7.09
CA VAL A 109 -11.95 0.38 7.88
C VAL A 109 -11.61 0.25 9.36
N LYS A 110 -12.05 1.20 10.20
CA LYS A 110 -11.68 1.23 11.63
C LYS A 110 -12.11 -0.04 12.37
N ALA A 111 -13.37 -0.40 12.25
CA ALA A 111 -13.93 -1.60 12.86
C ALA A 111 -13.81 -2.77 11.88
N ARG A 112 -12.81 -3.64 12.05
CA ARG A 112 -12.42 -4.68 11.07
C ARG A 112 -13.57 -5.54 10.57
N TYR A 113 -14.53 -5.87 11.44
CA TYR A 113 -15.72 -6.65 11.09
C TYR A 113 -16.65 -5.96 10.08
N GLN A 114 -16.49 -4.65 9.83
CA GLN A 114 -17.23 -3.90 8.82
C GLN A 114 -16.58 -3.97 7.43
N ALA A 115 -15.60 -4.85 7.23
CA ALA A 115 -15.03 -5.14 5.92
C ALA A 115 -15.31 -6.60 5.59
N SER A 116 -16.54 -6.90 5.17
CA SER A 116 -16.96 -8.29 4.98
C SER A 116 -17.93 -8.49 3.82
N VAL A 117 -17.93 -9.72 3.30
CA VAL A 117 -18.97 -10.22 2.40
C VAL A 117 -19.87 -11.15 3.21
N GLN A 118 -21.17 -10.88 3.19
CA GLN A 118 -22.16 -11.52 4.05
C GLN A 118 -23.28 -12.13 3.23
N PHE A 119 -23.80 -13.25 3.70
CA PHE A 119 -25.11 -13.76 3.32
C PHE A 119 -25.96 -13.87 4.58
N ARG A 120 -27.14 -13.23 4.58
CA ARG A 120 -28.10 -13.29 5.68
C ARG A 120 -29.49 -13.01 5.12
N ASP A 121 -30.51 -13.67 5.67
CA ASP A 121 -31.91 -13.48 5.29
C ASP A 121 -32.17 -13.68 3.77
N GLY A 122 -31.42 -14.61 3.16
CA GLY A 122 -31.53 -14.91 1.73
C GLY A 122 -30.85 -13.90 0.79
N ALA A 123 -30.13 -12.90 1.31
CA ALA A 123 -29.51 -11.83 0.52
C ALA A 123 -28.00 -11.76 0.72
N TYR A 124 -27.27 -11.48 -0.37
CA TYR A 124 -25.85 -11.15 -0.31
C TYR A 124 -25.66 -9.66 -0.13
N SER A 125 -24.68 -9.31 0.70
CA SER A 125 -24.27 -7.92 0.88
C SER A 125 -22.79 -7.81 1.15
N LEU A 126 -22.24 -6.66 0.80
CA LEU A 126 -20.85 -6.32 1.07
C LEU A 126 -20.81 -5.08 1.94
N GLN A 127 -20.02 -5.13 3.01
CA GLN A 127 -19.82 -4.00 3.90
C GLN A 127 -18.40 -3.44 3.78
N CYS A 128 -18.31 -2.10 3.72
CA CYS A 128 -17.08 -1.31 3.73
C CYS A 128 -17.25 -0.12 4.68
N GLY A 129 -17.00 -0.36 5.97
CA GLY A 129 -17.30 0.59 7.04
C GLY A 129 -18.81 0.76 7.20
N ASP A 130 -19.29 1.99 7.10
CA ASP A 130 -20.74 2.29 7.21
C ASP A 130 -21.48 2.05 5.89
N ARG A 131 -20.77 1.79 4.80
CA ARG A 131 -21.37 1.54 3.48
C ARG A 131 -21.70 0.06 3.34
N LYS A 132 -22.92 -0.21 2.88
CA LYS A 132 -23.41 -1.56 2.59
C LYS A 132 -23.99 -1.60 1.19
N THR A 133 -23.47 -2.50 0.36
CA THR A 133 -23.89 -2.68 -1.03
C THR A 133 -24.58 -4.03 -1.15
N ALA A 134 -25.74 -4.06 -1.78
CA ALA A 134 -26.44 -5.30 -2.08
C ALA A 134 -25.81 -5.98 -3.30
N PHE A 135 -25.67 -7.30 -3.23
CA PHE A 135 -25.16 -8.12 -4.31
C PHE A 135 -26.18 -9.20 -4.66
N ALA A 136 -26.24 -9.58 -5.92
CA ALA A 136 -27.07 -10.68 -6.41
C ALA A 136 -26.20 -11.70 -7.15
N PRO A 137 -26.50 -13.00 -7.05
CA PRO A 137 -25.83 -14.00 -7.86
C PRO A 137 -26.14 -13.79 -9.34
N LEU A 138 -25.14 -13.96 -10.19
CA LEU A 138 -25.35 -14.01 -11.64
C LEU A 138 -26.10 -15.28 -12.04
N PRO A 139 -26.85 -15.26 -13.16
CA PRO A 139 -27.32 -16.48 -13.79
C PRO A 139 -26.18 -17.45 -14.09
N ALA A 140 -26.42 -18.75 -13.94
CA ALA A 140 -25.36 -19.77 -14.03
C ALA A 140 -24.53 -19.69 -15.33
N ALA A 141 -25.18 -19.52 -16.48
CA ALA A 141 -24.48 -19.40 -17.77
C ALA A 141 -23.59 -18.15 -17.86
N GLU A 142 -24.00 -17.04 -17.27
CA GLU A 142 -23.22 -15.80 -17.22
C GLU A 142 -22.03 -15.93 -16.27
N ALA A 143 -22.26 -16.55 -15.10
CA ALA A 143 -21.20 -16.86 -14.14
C ALA A 143 -20.14 -17.77 -14.77
N ASP A 144 -20.54 -18.85 -15.44
CA ASP A 144 -19.62 -19.78 -16.09
C ASP A 144 -18.78 -19.12 -17.18
N ALA A 145 -19.42 -18.27 -18.00
CA ALA A 145 -18.74 -17.51 -19.04
C ALA A 145 -17.71 -16.53 -18.44
N LEU A 146 -18.08 -15.81 -17.38
CA LEU A 146 -17.18 -14.90 -16.67
C LEU A 146 -16.00 -15.65 -16.05
N LEU A 147 -16.25 -16.74 -15.32
CA LEU A 147 -15.21 -17.56 -14.70
C LEU A 147 -14.30 -18.24 -15.73
N ALA A 148 -14.74 -18.43 -16.97
CA ALA A 148 -13.92 -18.96 -18.06
C ALA A 148 -13.02 -17.91 -18.72
N ALA A 149 -13.51 -16.67 -18.84
CA ALA A 149 -12.80 -15.60 -19.53
C ALA A 149 -11.87 -14.78 -18.61
N ALA A 150 -12.17 -14.72 -17.32
CA ALA A 150 -11.48 -13.85 -16.37
C ALA A 150 -10.10 -14.39 -15.96
N ALA A 151 -9.22 -13.48 -15.57
CA ALA A 151 -7.93 -13.78 -14.96
C ALA A 151 -8.02 -13.62 -13.43
N PHE A 152 -7.53 -14.63 -12.70
CA PHE A 152 -7.48 -14.63 -11.25
C PHE A 152 -6.04 -14.46 -10.78
N PHE A 153 -5.88 -13.68 -9.72
CA PHE A 153 -4.61 -13.36 -9.12
C PHE A 153 -4.67 -13.55 -7.60
N GLY A 154 -3.51 -13.72 -6.98
CA GLY A 154 -3.37 -13.61 -5.54
C GLY A 154 -3.71 -12.19 -5.03
N PRO A 155 -3.52 -11.94 -3.73
CA PRO A 155 -3.78 -10.62 -3.17
C PRO A 155 -2.97 -9.53 -3.88
N ARG A 156 -3.64 -8.44 -4.27
CA ARG A 156 -3.00 -7.33 -4.96
C ARG A 156 -1.94 -6.65 -4.10
N TRP A 157 -2.24 -6.49 -2.81
CA TRP A 157 -1.37 -5.78 -1.89
C TRP A 157 -0.33 -6.71 -1.26
N PRO A 158 0.97 -6.50 -1.52
CA PRO A 158 2.03 -7.42 -1.13
C PRO A 158 2.78 -6.97 0.13
N TYR A 159 2.44 -5.82 0.71
CA TYR A 159 3.18 -5.24 1.83
C TYR A 159 2.37 -5.24 3.11
N GLU A 160 3.02 -5.44 4.24
CA GLU A 160 2.42 -5.36 5.57
C GLU A 160 3.19 -4.36 6.45
N ALA A 161 2.46 -3.67 7.32
CA ALA A 161 3.06 -2.75 8.27
C ALA A 161 3.89 -3.54 9.29
N TYR A 162 5.14 -3.13 9.48
CA TYR A 162 6.08 -3.83 10.36
C TYR A 162 6.41 -3.03 11.62
N ALA A 163 6.63 -1.72 11.48
CA ALA A 163 6.88 -0.85 12.62
C ALA A 163 6.50 0.60 12.35
N LEU A 164 6.08 1.31 13.39
CA LEU A 164 5.79 2.73 13.35
C LEU A 164 6.38 3.41 14.59
N ALA A 165 7.09 4.52 14.37
CA ALA A 165 7.59 5.36 15.44
C ALA A 165 7.50 6.84 15.07
N ARG A 166 7.57 7.71 16.08
CA ARG A 166 7.48 9.17 15.91
C ARG A 166 8.41 9.89 16.88
N ASP A 167 9.04 10.98 16.42
CA ASP A 167 9.74 11.90 17.32
C ASP A 167 8.79 12.96 17.93
N ASP A 168 9.29 13.75 18.88
CA ASP A 168 8.55 14.83 19.55
C ASP A 168 8.13 15.96 18.61
N ARG A 169 8.77 16.09 17.44
CA ARG A 169 8.48 17.08 16.40
C ARG A 169 7.46 16.61 15.36
N GLY A 170 6.94 15.39 15.48
CA GLY A 170 5.94 14.85 14.56
C GLY A 170 6.52 14.27 13.27
N THR A 171 7.82 13.97 13.24
CA THR A 171 8.43 13.16 12.19
C THR A 171 8.12 11.70 12.45
N TYR A 172 7.53 11.04 11.48
CA TYR A 172 7.26 9.60 11.49
C TYR A 172 8.42 8.83 10.87
N TYR A 173 8.59 7.62 11.37
CA TYR A 173 9.51 6.59 10.90
C TYR A 173 8.65 5.34 10.73
N TYR A 174 8.44 4.93 9.48
CA TYR A 174 7.55 3.83 9.15
C TYR A 174 8.36 2.74 8.45
N VAL A 175 8.13 1.49 8.85
CA VAL A 175 8.70 0.30 8.21
C VAL A 175 7.56 -0.57 7.74
N ASP A 176 7.63 -0.98 6.49
CA ASP A 176 6.83 -2.07 5.93
C ASP A 176 7.75 -3.18 5.46
N HIS A 177 7.17 -4.35 5.19
CA HIS A 177 7.88 -5.45 4.58
C HIS A 177 6.99 -6.18 3.58
N GLN A 178 7.63 -6.90 2.67
CA GLN A 178 6.94 -7.87 1.83
C GLN A 178 6.26 -8.92 2.72
N ARG A 179 4.97 -9.13 2.53
CA ARG A 179 4.14 -10.02 3.36
C ARG A 179 4.36 -11.50 3.04
N GLU A 180 4.55 -11.82 1.76
CA GLU A 180 4.79 -13.18 1.30
C GLU A 180 6.24 -13.43 0.81
N PRO A 181 6.79 -14.63 1.07
CA PRO A 181 6.29 -15.64 2.00
C PRO A 181 6.31 -15.15 3.45
N GLU A 182 5.68 -15.88 4.36
CA GLU A 182 5.73 -15.57 5.79
C GLU A 182 7.19 -15.43 6.27
N GLY A 183 7.46 -14.43 7.12
CA GLY A 183 8.80 -14.14 7.61
C GLY A 183 9.72 -13.43 6.60
N ASN A 184 9.21 -12.93 5.48
CA ASN A 184 10.02 -12.22 4.50
C ASN A 184 10.60 -10.91 5.06
N LEU A 185 11.92 -10.77 4.96
CA LEU A 185 12.72 -9.66 5.50
C LEU A 185 13.02 -8.56 4.47
N ALA A 186 12.27 -8.50 3.37
CA ALA A 186 12.38 -7.43 2.39
C ALA A 186 11.67 -6.15 2.90
N PHE A 187 12.39 -5.40 3.72
CA PHE A 187 11.90 -4.18 4.37
C PHE A 187 12.01 -2.93 3.51
N ARG A 188 11.09 -1.98 3.70
CA ARG A 188 11.21 -0.60 3.23
C ARG A 188 11.03 0.36 4.41
N VAL A 189 11.87 1.40 4.44
CA VAL A 189 11.86 2.40 5.51
C VAL A 189 11.46 3.74 4.92
N TYR A 190 10.59 4.45 5.61
CA TYR A 190 10.12 5.79 5.25
C TYR A 190 10.33 6.76 6.40
N ARG A 191 10.61 8.01 6.07
CA ARG A 191 10.75 9.09 7.06
C ARG A 191 10.16 10.40 6.56
N GLY A 192 9.47 11.12 7.45
CA GLY A 192 8.89 12.43 7.13
C GLY A 192 7.69 12.78 8.03
N PRO A 193 7.14 14.00 7.90
CA PRO A 193 5.90 14.35 8.58
C PRO A 193 4.72 13.61 7.95
N ARG A 194 3.57 13.60 8.64
CA ARG A 194 2.30 13.05 8.14
C ARG A 194 2.00 13.57 6.72
N GLY A 195 1.63 12.65 5.84
CA GLY A 195 1.32 12.90 4.43
C GLY A 195 2.52 13.11 3.51
N LYS A 196 3.75 13.13 4.04
CA LYS A 196 4.97 13.41 3.27
C LYS A 196 6.13 12.48 3.65
N LEU A 197 5.81 11.26 4.08
CA LEU A 197 6.81 10.21 4.25
C LEU A 197 7.50 9.92 2.92
N LYS A 198 8.83 9.89 2.93
CA LYS A 198 9.65 9.56 1.77
C LYS A 198 10.40 8.26 2.01
N PRO A 199 10.52 7.40 0.99
CA PRO A 199 11.33 6.20 1.11
C PRO A 199 12.80 6.58 1.35
N LEU A 200 13.44 5.87 2.28
CA LEU A 200 14.86 5.95 2.53
C LEU A 200 15.56 4.80 1.81
N LYS A 201 16.68 5.10 1.17
CA LYS A 201 17.48 4.06 0.52
C LYS A 201 18.16 3.19 1.59
N MET A 202 17.63 1.99 1.75
CA MET A 202 18.19 0.93 2.59
C MET A 202 19.60 0.55 2.13
N VAL A 203 20.46 0.26 3.10
CA VAL A 203 21.85 -0.18 2.92
C VAL A 203 22.05 -1.56 3.54
N ASN A 204 21.52 -1.76 4.76
CA ASN A 204 21.61 -3.03 5.46
C ASN A 204 20.44 -3.18 6.44
N VAL A 205 20.12 -4.42 6.79
CA VAL A 205 19.26 -4.76 7.92
C VAL A 205 20.00 -5.76 8.81
N VAL A 206 20.04 -5.49 10.11
CA VAL A 206 20.45 -6.46 11.13
C VAL A 206 19.19 -6.83 11.89
N SER A 207 18.88 -8.12 11.99
CA SER A 207 17.74 -8.65 12.75
C SER A 207 18.25 -9.82 13.58
N ASP A 208 18.18 -9.67 14.90
CA ASP A 208 18.61 -10.65 15.89
C ASP A 208 17.70 -10.60 17.13
N SER A 209 18.06 -11.31 18.20
CA SER A 209 17.24 -11.38 19.42
C SER A 209 17.06 -10.03 20.13
N GLU A 210 17.87 -9.01 19.84
CA GLU A 210 17.75 -7.68 20.45
C GLU A 210 16.84 -6.73 19.63
N GLY A 211 16.42 -7.15 18.43
CA GLY A 211 15.54 -6.41 17.52
C GLY A 211 16.18 -6.11 16.17
N GLU A 212 15.71 -5.04 15.52
CA GLU A 212 16.09 -4.69 14.16
C GLU A 212 16.82 -3.35 14.06
N ILE A 213 17.89 -3.33 13.28
CA ILE A 213 18.58 -2.11 12.87
C ILE A 213 18.48 -1.97 11.36
N PHE A 214 17.78 -0.92 10.92
CA PHE A 214 17.65 -0.55 9.52
C PHE A 214 18.65 0.55 9.18
N ALA A 215 19.74 0.19 8.51
CA ALA A 215 20.73 1.14 8.04
C ALA A 215 20.29 1.75 6.72
N THR A 216 20.27 3.08 6.63
CA THR A 216 19.96 3.83 5.41
C THR A 216 21.05 4.83 5.08
N ARG A 217 21.09 5.33 3.85
CA ARG A 217 22.04 6.41 3.48
C ARG A 217 21.86 7.71 4.29
N ALA A 218 20.70 7.91 4.91
CA ALA A 218 20.40 9.12 5.69
C ALA A 218 20.70 8.96 7.19
N GLY A 219 21.01 7.74 7.65
CA GLY A 219 21.11 7.36 9.06
C GLY A 219 20.51 5.99 9.32
N ASP A 220 20.61 5.55 10.56
CA ASP A 220 20.14 4.24 11.01
C ASP A 220 18.89 4.39 11.88
N LEU A 221 17.83 3.69 11.51
CA LEU A 221 16.68 3.48 12.38
C LEU A 221 16.96 2.23 13.22
N ARG A 222 17.08 2.41 14.53
CA ARG A 222 17.27 1.30 15.48
C ARG A 222 15.95 1.04 16.19
N LEU A 223 15.33 -0.09 15.88
CA LEU A 223 14.16 -0.63 16.59
C LEU A 223 14.66 -1.66 17.60
N VAL A 224 14.79 -1.29 18.87
CA VAL A 224 15.13 -2.26 19.92
C VAL A 224 13.81 -2.76 20.51
N LEU A 225 13.40 -3.96 20.09
CA LEU A 225 12.09 -4.54 20.45
C LEU A 225 12.02 -4.84 21.96
N ASP A 226 13.06 -5.42 22.54
CA ASP A 226 13.05 -5.94 23.91
C ASP A 226 13.19 -4.87 25.02
N LYS A 227 13.52 -3.62 24.65
CA LYS A 227 13.66 -2.51 25.61
C LYS A 227 12.62 -1.42 25.45
N LYS A 228 11.69 -1.54 24.49
CA LYS A 228 10.75 -0.46 24.10
C LYS A 228 11.47 0.86 23.78
N GLU A 229 12.73 0.79 23.39
CA GLU A 229 13.55 1.95 23.06
C GLU A 229 13.75 1.98 21.55
N THR A 230 13.08 2.91 20.89
CA THR A 230 13.29 3.15 19.47
C THR A 230 14.09 4.44 19.31
N SER A 231 15.08 4.45 18.40
CA SER A 231 15.88 5.63 18.15
C SER A 231 16.27 5.79 16.69
N TRP A 232 16.48 7.04 16.28
CA TRP A 232 17.06 7.39 15.00
C TRP A 232 18.47 7.94 15.22
N VAL A 233 19.47 7.30 14.61
CA VAL A 233 20.87 7.71 14.69
C VAL A 233 21.31 8.27 13.34
N ALA A 234 21.70 9.55 13.31
CA ALA A 234 22.26 10.20 12.13
C ALA A 234 23.60 10.84 12.47
N GLY A 235 24.68 10.25 11.96
CA GLY A 235 26.04 10.61 12.36
C GLY A 235 26.24 10.42 13.87
N GLN A 236 26.60 11.49 14.58
CA GLN A 236 26.77 11.46 16.04
C GLN A 236 25.49 11.77 16.83
N ARG A 237 24.38 12.10 16.17
CA ARG A 237 23.13 12.47 16.86
C ARG A 237 22.23 11.25 17.00
N SER A 238 21.78 10.99 18.22
CA SER A 238 20.72 10.02 18.51
C SER A 238 19.44 10.76 18.90
N THR A 239 18.32 10.41 18.27
CA THR A 239 16.99 10.95 18.56
C THR A 239 16.13 9.83 19.13
N LYS A 240 15.64 9.99 20.36
CA LYS A 240 14.68 9.05 20.95
C LYS A 240 13.35 9.15 20.21
N LEU A 241 12.76 8.00 19.91
CA LEU A 241 11.47 7.89 19.24
C LEU A 241 10.46 7.20 20.16
N VAL A 242 9.19 7.53 19.96
CA VAL A 242 8.06 6.85 20.56
C VAL A 242 7.56 5.81 19.58
N SER A 243 7.60 4.53 19.96
CA SER A 243 6.98 3.45 19.20
C SER A 243 5.46 3.60 19.27
N LEU A 244 4.80 3.48 18.13
CA LEU A 244 3.35 3.57 18.01
C LEU A 244 2.79 2.19 17.66
N ASP A 245 1.70 1.82 18.33
CA ASP A 245 1.02 0.55 18.05
C ASP A 245 0.46 0.54 16.62
N LEU A 246 0.74 -0.53 15.87
CA LEU A 246 0.32 -0.63 14.48
C LEU A 246 -1.18 -0.79 14.33
N TYR A 247 -1.84 -1.54 15.21
CA TYR A 247 -3.27 -1.82 15.13
C TYR A 247 -4.09 -0.56 15.42
N GLU A 248 -3.69 0.21 16.43
CA GLU A 248 -4.31 1.51 16.76
C GLU A 248 -4.06 2.57 15.68
N ASN A 249 -2.93 2.48 14.96
CA ASN A 249 -2.52 3.46 13.95
C ASN A 249 -2.64 2.97 12.51
N VAL A 250 -3.27 1.83 12.26
CA VAL A 250 -3.39 1.25 10.91
C VAL A 250 -4.12 2.18 9.94
N MET A 251 -5.18 2.89 10.40
CA MET A 251 -5.84 3.90 9.58
C MET A 251 -4.86 4.99 9.16
N LEU A 252 -4.12 5.56 10.12
CA LEU A 252 -3.08 6.56 9.85
C LEU A 252 -2.06 6.05 8.81
N ILE A 253 -1.60 4.80 8.94
CA ILE A 253 -0.63 4.19 8.02
C ILE A 253 -1.17 4.14 6.59
N TYR A 254 -2.40 3.66 6.40
CA TYR A 254 -2.96 3.40 5.09
C TYR A 254 -3.71 4.59 4.46
N THR A 255 -4.05 5.63 5.23
CA THR A 255 -4.80 6.78 4.70
C THR A 255 -4.03 8.10 4.75
N ASP A 256 -3.03 8.25 5.64
CA ASP A 256 -2.54 9.60 5.97
C ASP A 256 -1.03 9.76 5.96
N LEU A 257 -0.27 8.69 6.15
CA LEU A 257 1.19 8.76 6.26
C LEU A 257 1.85 9.15 4.93
N GLY A 258 1.25 8.77 3.80
CA GLY A 258 1.75 9.06 2.46
C GLY A 258 2.20 7.86 1.64
N PRO A 259 2.87 6.81 2.19
CA PRO A 259 3.38 5.71 1.37
C PRO A 259 2.33 4.98 0.55
N TYR A 260 1.09 4.93 1.06
CA TYR A 260 -0.03 4.21 0.44
C TYR A 260 -1.18 5.14 0.03
N LEU A 261 -0.95 6.47 0.08
CA LEU A 261 -2.01 7.42 -0.18
C LEU A 261 -2.46 7.34 -1.64
N GLY A 262 -3.73 7.02 -1.85
CA GLY A 262 -4.33 6.87 -3.18
C GLY A 262 -4.07 5.52 -3.85
N GLU A 263 -3.36 4.61 -3.17
CA GLU A 263 -3.17 3.25 -3.67
C GLU A 263 -4.45 2.42 -3.54
N ARG A 264 -4.64 1.52 -4.50
CA ARG A 264 -5.72 0.53 -4.50
C ARG A 264 -5.22 -0.76 -3.89
N LEU A 265 -5.90 -1.24 -2.84
CA LEU A 265 -5.51 -2.44 -2.11
C LEU A 265 -5.98 -3.73 -2.79
N GLY A 266 -6.84 -3.62 -3.79
CA GLY A 266 -7.49 -4.77 -4.45
C GLY A 266 -8.64 -5.33 -3.62
N THR A 267 -9.25 -4.49 -2.78
CA THR A 267 -10.42 -4.83 -1.96
C THR A 267 -11.66 -4.14 -2.53
N PRO A 268 -12.87 -4.63 -2.21
CA PRO A 268 -14.10 -3.99 -2.65
C PRO A 268 -14.24 -2.53 -2.20
N CYS A 269 -13.61 -2.17 -1.08
CA CYS A 269 -13.66 -0.83 -0.52
C CYS A 269 -12.83 0.20 -1.31
N ASP A 270 -12.12 -0.22 -2.36
CA ASP A 270 -11.51 0.68 -3.33
C ASP A 270 -12.55 1.38 -4.23
N ASP A 271 -13.72 0.75 -4.45
CA ASP A 271 -14.73 1.22 -5.42
C ASP A 271 -16.10 1.48 -4.78
N LEU A 272 -16.52 0.58 -3.87
CA LEU A 272 -17.77 0.67 -3.12
C LEU A 272 -17.61 1.60 -1.96
#